data_AF-A0A3P8N9C4-F1
#
_entry.id   AF-A0A3P8N9C4-F1
#
_cell.length_a   1.000
_cell.length_b   1.000
_cell.length_c   1.000
_cell.angle_alpha   90.00
_cell.angle_beta   90.00
_cell.angle_gamma   90.00
#
_symmetry.space_group_name_H-M   'P 1'
#
loop_
_entity.id
_entity.type
_entity.pdbx_description
1 polymer ?
#
loop_
_entity_poly.entity_id
_entity_poly.type
_entity_poly.pdbx_seq_one_letter_code
_entity_poly.pdbx_strand_id
1 'polypeptide(L)'
;MKMFGRMMSCCVALLLTFSSVSAVRRALNSITDLRSVGFGQSVPEYSLCLLHWFATTVDFDNNNIILLTFDPNRGDYGSHHYRNDEQLLDPLPRGYRYYTVGNIYQDASLELPDYVVESDIEESNRARIIIRVRGRNAVRTIDQVYITQHYEPYEARGTEYDPQHTYRVTTCLLRVLRKFSLHLNNINSLALRNRVHDSQLSEIRNMWGDLACVGLLLFIVIPEKYSSHKRNNRRQPAPRSNTQSYVVVNIPESRENGDSVVLDTYNSDPWHYTSPSRRDRCNEKNRVQCLFCCCFLTIIFSVFLIIYLVSRL
;
A
#
# COMPACT_ATOMS: atom_id res chain seq x y z
N MET A 1 -10.02 49.47 -26.24
CA MET A 1 -10.64 48.62 -25.18
C MET A 1 -11.40 47.37 -25.67
N LYS A 2 -11.35 46.95 -26.97
CA LYS A 2 -11.98 45.69 -27.43
C LYS A 2 -11.04 44.48 -27.51
N MET A 3 -9.72 44.69 -27.60
CA MET A 3 -8.72 43.60 -27.66
C MET A 3 -8.50 42.91 -26.31
N PHE A 4 -8.55 43.66 -25.20
CA PHE A 4 -8.35 43.12 -23.85
C PHE A 4 -9.40 42.07 -23.46
N GLY A 5 -10.67 42.27 -23.85
CA GLY A 5 -11.74 41.33 -23.57
C GLY A 5 -11.61 39.99 -24.31
N ARG A 6 -11.13 40.00 -25.57
CA ARG A 6 -10.91 38.77 -26.35
C ARG A 6 -9.71 37.97 -25.81
N MET A 7 -8.66 38.66 -25.37
CA MET A 7 -7.46 38.04 -24.81
C MET A 7 -7.74 37.41 -23.44
N MET A 8 -8.49 38.10 -22.57
CA MET A 8 -8.94 37.55 -21.28
C MET A 8 -9.90 36.37 -21.45
N SER A 9 -10.81 36.43 -22.44
CA SER A 9 -11.71 35.31 -22.75
C SER A 9 -10.96 34.07 -23.22
N CYS A 10 -9.92 34.21 -24.06
CA CYS A 10 -9.04 33.10 -24.44
C CYS A 10 -8.24 32.56 -23.25
N CYS A 11 -7.76 33.42 -22.35
CA CYS A 11 -7.02 32.97 -21.16
C CYS A 11 -7.93 32.21 -20.19
N VAL A 12 -9.17 32.65 -19.99
CA VAL A 12 -10.16 31.94 -19.17
C VAL A 12 -10.58 30.63 -19.83
N ALA A 13 -10.79 30.61 -21.15
CA ALA A 13 -11.07 29.37 -21.89
C ALA A 13 -9.88 28.39 -21.82
N LEU A 14 -8.64 28.87 -21.94
CA LEU A 14 -7.44 28.06 -21.76
C LEU A 14 -7.29 27.58 -20.31
N LEU A 15 -7.53 28.42 -19.31
CA LEU A 15 -7.52 28.00 -17.91
C LEU A 15 -8.62 26.97 -17.60
N LEU A 16 -9.79 27.08 -18.22
CA LEU A 16 -10.90 26.13 -18.08
C LEU A 16 -10.60 24.81 -18.82
N THR A 17 -9.96 24.85 -20.00
CA THR A 17 -9.48 23.64 -20.69
C THR A 17 -8.26 23.02 -19.99
N PHE A 18 -7.43 23.84 -19.32
CA PHE A 18 -6.34 23.37 -18.47
C PHE A 18 -6.80 22.91 -17.08
N SER A 19 -7.95 23.37 -16.57
CA SER A 19 -8.58 22.76 -15.38
C SER A 19 -9.35 21.48 -15.72
N SER A 20 -9.66 21.26 -17.00
CA SER A 20 -10.08 19.94 -17.51
C SER A 20 -8.91 18.99 -17.77
N VAL A 21 -7.66 19.40 -17.46
CA VAL A 21 -6.52 18.48 -17.38
C VAL A 21 -6.79 17.53 -16.24
N SER A 22 -6.80 16.23 -16.57
CA SER A 22 -6.90 15.09 -15.67
C SER A 22 -6.45 15.46 -14.26
N ALA A 23 -7.36 15.41 -13.28
CA ALA A 23 -6.95 15.37 -11.90
C ALA A 23 -5.91 14.25 -11.80
N VAL A 24 -4.63 14.62 -11.71
CA VAL A 24 -3.53 13.66 -11.76
C VAL A 24 -3.73 12.80 -10.53
N ARG A 25 -4.23 11.58 -10.75
CA ARG A 25 -4.53 10.65 -9.66
C ARG A 25 -3.27 10.51 -8.83
N ARG A 26 -3.41 10.77 -7.53
CA ARG A 26 -2.30 10.71 -6.60
C ARG A 26 -1.62 9.34 -6.71
N ALA A 27 -0.32 9.36 -6.98
CA ALA A 27 0.47 8.14 -7.15
C ALA A 27 1.12 7.74 -5.82
N LEU A 28 0.96 6.47 -5.44
CA LEU A 28 1.58 5.87 -4.27
C LEU A 28 2.89 5.18 -4.70
N ASN A 29 4.00 5.69 -4.18
CA ASN A 29 5.34 5.26 -4.55
C ASN A 29 6.18 4.74 -3.37
N SER A 30 5.70 4.93 -2.14
CA SER A 30 6.42 4.59 -0.93
C SER A 30 5.49 4.20 0.22
N ILE A 31 6.07 3.61 1.27
CA ILE A 31 5.35 3.37 2.54
C ILE A 31 4.86 4.67 3.17
N THR A 32 5.58 5.79 3.00
CA THR A 32 5.15 7.10 3.47
C THR A 32 3.88 7.55 2.77
N ASP A 33 3.74 7.29 1.47
CA ASP A 33 2.51 7.59 0.74
C ASP A 33 1.34 6.75 1.28
N LEU A 34 1.56 5.47 1.57
CA LEU A 34 0.54 4.60 2.16
C LEU A 34 0.03 5.13 3.51
N ARG A 35 0.92 5.62 4.38
CA ARG A 35 0.53 6.21 5.69
C ARG A 35 -0.43 7.39 5.55
N SER A 36 -0.34 8.12 4.44
CA SER A 36 -1.15 9.31 4.20
C SER A 36 -2.45 9.06 3.42
N VAL A 37 -2.79 7.78 3.17
CA VAL A 37 -4.06 7.38 2.55
C VAL A 37 -5.20 7.33 3.58
N GLY A 38 -4.90 7.01 4.85
CA GLY A 38 -5.93 6.85 5.88
C GLY A 38 -6.54 5.45 5.94
N PHE A 39 -5.74 4.40 5.70
CA PHE A 39 -6.19 3.01 5.90
C PHE A 39 -6.64 2.77 7.34
N GLY A 40 -7.77 2.08 7.52
CA GLY A 40 -8.41 1.86 8.82
C GLY A 40 -9.15 3.09 9.36
N GLN A 41 -9.25 4.18 8.58
CA GLN A 41 -9.98 5.39 8.94
C GLN A 41 -11.02 5.74 7.86
N SER A 42 -10.57 6.23 6.69
CA SER A 42 -11.43 6.59 5.55
C SER A 42 -11.36 5.58 4.40
N VAL A 43 -10.33 4.72 4.42
CA VAL A 43 -10.15 3.61 3.48
C VAL A 43 -10.15 2.31 4.27
N PRO A 44 -10.89 1.25 3.84
CA PRO A 44 -10.91 -0.02 4.53
C PRO A 44 -9.50 -0.56 4.75
N GLU A 45 -9.21 -1.03 5.97
CA GLU A 45 -7.91 -1.63 6.33
C GLU A 45 -7.53 -2.77 5.39
N TYR A 46 -8.51 -3.59 5.01
CA TYR A 46 -8.36 -4.71 4.09
C TYR A 46 -7.87 -4.30 2.71
N SER A 47 -8.03 -3.03 2.31
CA SER A 47 -7.43 -2.51 1.07
C SER A 47 -5.91 -2.64 1.08
N LEU A 48 -5.26 -2.50 2.24
CA LEU A 48 -3.82 -2.69 2.37
C LEU A 48 -3.44 -4.18 2.31
N CYS A 49 -4.23 -5.06 2.90
CA CYS A 49 -4.05 -6.52 2.81
C CYS A 49 -4.20 -7.02 1.37
N LEU A 50 -5.24 -6.56 0.65
CA LEU A 50 -5.47 -6.84 -0.76
C LEU A 50 -4.31 -6.33 -1.62
N LEU A 51 -3.82 -5.11 -1.36
CA LEU A 51 -2.69 -4.54 -2.09
C LEU A 51 -1.38 -5.33 -1.86
N HIS A 52 -1.13 -5.74 -0.61
CA HIS A 52 -0.02 -6.61 -0.27
C HIS A 52 -0.12 -7.95 -1.01
N TRP A 53 -1.27 -8.64 -0.89
CA TRP A 53 -1.51 -9.90 -1.59
C TRP A 53 -1.30 -9.79 -3.11
N PHE A 54 -1.80 -8.72 -3.72
CA PHE A 54 -1.61 -8.50 -5.15
C PHE A 54 -0.13 -8.36 -5.50
N ALA A 55 0.63 -7.60 -4.69
CA ALA A 55 2.06 -7.41 -4.89
C ALA A 55 2.88 -8.72 -4.78
N THR A 56 2.40 -9.69 -4.00
CA THR A 56 3.05 -10.99 -3.82
C THR A 56 2.66 -12.01 -4.88
N THR A 57 1.46 -11.87 -5.44
CA THR A 57 0.87 -12.78 -6.44
C THR A 57 1.39 -12.50 -7.85
N VAL A 58 1.61 -11.23 -8.21
CA VAL A 58 2.12 -10.87 -9.54
C VAL A 58 3.62 -10.99 -9.64
N ASP A 59 4.11 -11.22 -10.86
CA ASP A 59 5.54 -11.28 -11.15
C ASP A 59 6.07 -10.02 -11.82
N PHE A 60 7.40 -9.87 -11.78
CA PHE A 60 8.09 -8.73 -12.37
C PHE A 60 9.17 -9.25 -13.30
N ASP A 61 9.18 -8.76 -14.53
CA ASP A 61 10.28 -9.05 -15.44
C ASP A 61 11.54 -8.21 -15.11
N ASN A 62 12.61 -8.47 -15.86
CA ASN A 62 13.90 -7.77 -15.72
C ASN A 62 13.81 -6.26 -16.05
N ASN A 63 12.75 -5.81 -16.71
CA ASN A 63 12.49 -4.42 -17.09
C ASN A 63 11.53 -3.71 -16.13
N ASN A 64 11.14 -4.36 -15.03
CA ASN A 64 10.16 -3.88 -14.06
C ASN A 64 8.74 -3.75 -14.65
N ILE A 65 8.40 -4.55 -15.67
CA ILE A 65 7.03 -4.73 -16.14
C ILE A 65 6.37 -5.79 -15.28
N ILE A 66 5.13 -5.54 -14.89
CA ILE A 66 4.34 -6.48 -14.10
C ILE A 66 3.78 -7.54 -15.05
N LEU A 67 4.05 -8.79 -14.76
CA LEU A 67 3.52 -9.96 -15.46
C LEU A 67 2.26 -10.42 -14.74
N LEU A 68 1.16 -10.56 -15.48
CA LEU A 68 -0.08 -11.06 -14.93
C LEU A 68 0.01 -12.58 -14.80
N THR A 69 -0.19 -13.08 -13.58
CA THR A 69 0.00 -14.50 -13.19
C THR A 69 -1.29 -15.30 -13.03
N PHE A 70 -2.46 -14.65 -13.20
CA PHE A 70 -3.79 -15.25 -13.10
C PHE A 70 -4.69 -14.79 -14.25
N ASP A 71 -5.83 -15.46 -14.47
CA ASP A 71 -6.76 -15.08 -15.55
C ASP A 71 -7.98 -14.33 -15.03
N PRO A 72 -8.02 -12.99 -15.16
CA PRO A 72 -9.17 -12.22 -14.71
C PRO A 72 -10.45 -12.47 -15.52
N ASN A 73 -10.38 -13.12 -16.69
CA ASN A 73 -11.58 -13.50 -17.45
C ASN A 73 -12.26 -14.75 -16.87
N ARG A 74 -11.54 -15.55 -16.06
CA ARG A 74 -12.09 -16.72 -15.38
C ARG A 74 -12.72 -16.38 -14.02
N GLY A 75 -12.65 -15.12 -13.61
CA GLY A 75 -13.08 -14.72 -12.27
C GLY A 75 -12.05 -14.98 -11.18
N ASP A 76 -10.82 -15.38 -11.51
CA ASP A 76 -9.75 -15.62 -10.52
C ASP A 76 -9.65 -14.44 -9.54
N TYR A 77 -9.71 -14.71 -8.24
CA TYR A 77 -9.62 -13.73 -7.15
C TYR A 77 -10.70 -12.64 -7.18
N GLY A 78 -11.91 -13.02 -7.61
CA GLY A 78 -13.04 -12.10 -7.73
C GLY A 78 -12.86 -11.09 -8.86
N SER A 79 -12.07 -11.44 -9.88
CA SER A 79 -11.77 -10.51 -10.96
C SER A 79 -12.90 -10.42 -11.98
N HIS A 80 -13.10 -9.24 -12.56
CA HIS A 80 -14.01 -9.07 -13.69
C HIS A 80 -13.64 -7.87 -14.55
N HIS A 81 -14.22 -7.78 -15.75
CA HIS A 81 -13.98 -6.65 -16.64
C HIS A 81 -14.51 -5.35 -16.05
N TYR A 82 -13.68 -4.31 -16.03
CA TYR A 82 -14.07 -2.97 -15.60
C TYR A 82 -14.25 -2.06 -16.82
N ARG A 83 -15.46 -1.52 -16.96
CA ARG A 83 -15.84 -0.71 -18.13
C ARG A 83 -15.43 0.75 -18.01
N ASN A 84 -15.20 1.23 -16.80
CA ASN A 84 -14.89 2.63 -16.52
C ASN A 84 -16.01 3.58 -17.01
N ASP A 85 -17.26 3.19 -16.74
CA ASP A 85 -18.47 3.90 -17.21
C ASP A 85 -18.61 5.26 -16.50
N GLU A 86 -18.18 5.34 -15.24
CA GLU A 86 -18.08 6.54 -14.41
C GLU A 86 -16.89 7.45 -14.78
N GLN A 87 -16.10 7.08 -15.79
CA GLN A 87 -14.94 7.84 -16.27
C GLN A 87 -13.90 8.12 -15.18
N LEU A 88 -13.73 7.16 -14.26
CA LEU A 88 -12.72 7.22 -13.21
C LEU A 88 -11.31 7.29 -13.85
N LEU A 89 -10.97 6.32 -14.70
CA LEU A 89 -9.64 6.17 -15.28
C LEU A 89 -9.55 6.77 -16.69
N ASP A 90 -8.33 6.95 -17.16
CA ASP A 90 -8.09 7.41 -18.53
C ASP A 90 -8.66 6.40 -19.55
N PRO A 91 -9.17 6.87 -20.70
CA PRO A 91 -9.61 6.00 -21.79
C PRO A 91 -8.52 4.99 -22.22
N LEU A 92 -8.97 3.78 -22.56
CA LEU A 92 -8.07 2.69 -22.91
C LEU A 92 -7.49 2.86 -24.33
N PRO A 93 -6.16 2.73 -24.51
CA PRO A 93 -5.59 2.54 -25.84
C PRO A 93 -6.06 1.22 -26.47
N ARG A 94 -6.01 1.13 -27.80
CA ARG A 94 -6.42 -0.09 -28.52
C ARG A 94 -5.59 -1.30 -28.04
N GLY A 95 -6.26 -2.38 -27.64
CA GLY A 95 -5.62 -3.62 -27.17
C GLY A 95 -5.37 -3.72 -25.67
N TYR A 96 -5.89 -2.76 -24.90
CA TYR A 96 -5.90 -2.80 -23.43
C TYR A 96 -7.30 -3.02 -22.90
N ARG A 97 -7.38 -3.56 -21.68
CA ARG A 97 -8.61 -3.74 -20.92
C ARG A 97 -8.34 -3.41 -19.46
N TYR A 98 -9.32 -2.84 -18.79
CA TYR A 98 -9.29 -2.75 -17.34
C TYR A 98 -10.00 -3.98 -16.74
N TYR A 99 -9.46 -4.46 -15.63
CA TYR A 99 -10.11 -5.45 -14.78
C TYR A 99 -10.08 -4.98 -13.35
N THR A 100 -11.12 -5.28 -12.62
CA THR A 100 -11.17 -5.21 -11.16
C THR A 100 -10.74 -6.55 -10.60
N VAL A 101 -10.20 -6.53 -9.38
CA VAL A 101 -9.78 -7.68 -8.57
C VAL A 101 -10.20 -7.40 -7.14
N GLY A 102 -10.64 -8.41 -6.40
CA GLY A 102 -11.01 -8.24 -4.99
C GLY A 102 -12.49 -8.42 -4.67
N ASN A 103 -13.36 -8.78 -5.64
CA ASN A 103 -14.78 -8.97 -5.36
C ASN A 103 -15.04 -10.32 -4.67
N ILE A 104 -15.26 -10.31 -3.36
CA ILE A 104 -15.45 -11.54 -2.57
C ILE A 104 -16.84 -12.15 -2.73
N TYR A 105 -17.81 -11.45 -3.33
CA TYR A 105 -19.13 -12.00 -3.67
C TYR A 105 -19.20 -12.65 -5.05
N GLN A 106 -18.12 -12.59 -5.83
CA GLN A 106 -18.08 -13.24 -7.14
C GLN A 106 -17.77 -14.73 -6.96
N ASP A 107 -18.48 -15.60 -7.68
CA ASP A 107 -18.05 -16.99 -7.88
C ASP A 107 -16.69 -16.98 -8.58
N ALA A 108 -15.63 -17.01 -7.78
CA ALA A 108 -14.27 -16.87 -8.24
C ALA A 108 -13.70 -18.25 -8.58
N SER A 109 -13.02 -18.38 -9.72
CA SER A 109 -12.34 -19.63 -10.05
C SER A 109 -11.11 -19.89 -9.15
N LEU A 110 -10.62 -18.86 -8.46
CA LEU A 110 -9.60 -18.93 -7.42
C LEU A 110 -10.00 -17.96 -6.30
N GLU A 111 -9.94 -18.40 -5.05
CA GLU A 111 -10.33 -17.58 -3.90
C GLU A 111 -9.18 -16.71 -3.39
N LEU A 112 -9.52 -15.56 -2.81
CA LEU A 112 -8.55 -14.73 -2.10
C LEU A 112 -8.16 -15.42 -0.79
N PRO A 113 -6.91 -15.27 -0.31
CA PRO A 113 -6.51 -15.84 0.98
C PRO A 113 -7.32 -15.26 2.15
N ASP A 114 -7.55 -16.08 3.17
CA ASP A 114 -8.39 -15.73 4.33
C ASP A 114 -8.03 -14.38 4.98
N TYR A 115 -6.73 -14.08 5.13
CA TYR A 115 -6.26 -12.80 5.73
C TYR A 115 -6.63 -11.54 4.93
N VAL A 116 -7.10 -11.70 3.69
CA VAL A 116 -7.61 -10.61 2.85
C VAL A 116 -9.12 -10.43 3.03
N VAL A 117 -9.84 -11.48 3.42
CA VAL A 117 -11.32 -11.58 3.41
C VAL A 117 -11.94 -11.46 4.82
N GLU A 118 -11.12 -11.43 5.89
CA GLU A 118 -11.59 -11.69 7.26
C GLU A 118 -12.49 -10.61 7.92
N SER A 119 -13.35 -11.08 8.83
CA SER A 119 -14.21 -10.46 9.87
C SER A 119 -15.30 -9.44 9.51
N ASP A 120 -15.15 -8.60 8.49
CA ASP A 120 -16.24 -7.73 8.02
C ASP A 120 -16.37 -7.81 6.50
N ILE A 121 -17.26 -8.68 6.05
CA ILE A 121 -17.46 -8.98 4.62
C ILE A 121 -17.96 -7.73 3.87
N GLU A 122 -18.74 -6.85 4.51
CA GLU A 122 -19.24 -5.65 3.84
C GLU A 122 -18.13 -4.63 3.64
N GLU A 123 -17.34 -4.34 4.68
CA GLU A 123 -16.21 -3.40 4.59
C GLU A 123 -15.07 -3.93 3.71
N SER A 124 -14.73 -5.20 3.84
CA SER A 124 -13.67 -5.83 3.02
C SER A 124 -14.07 -5.88 1.55
N ASN A 125 -15.36 -6.12 1.23
CA ASN A 125 -15.81 -6.15 -0.15
C ASN A 125 -15.93 -4.77 -0.80
N ARG A 126 -15.63 -3.67 -0.12
CA ARG A 126 -15.53 -2.37 -0.78
C ARG A 126 -14.20 -2.19 -1.48
N ALA A 127 -13.14 -2.81 -0.96
CA ALA A 127 -11.79 -2.67 -1.49
C ALA A 127 -11.65 -3.33 -2.87
N ARG A 128 -11.00 -2.64 -3.81
CA ARG A 128 -10.75 -3.15 -5.17
C ARG A 128 -9.37 -2.74 -5.65
N ILE A 129 -8.77 -3.61 -6.45
CA ILE A 129 -7.63 -3.25 -7.28
C ILE A 129 -8.11 -3.20 -8.72
N ILE A 130 -7.84 -2.08 -9.41
CA ILE A 130 -8.05 -1.99 -10.86
C ILE A 130 -6.69 -2.15 -11.55
N ILE A 131 -6.61 -3.09 -12.50
CA ILE A 131 -5.43 -3.35 -13.31
C ILE A 131 -5.72 -3.05 -14.77
N ARG A 132 -4.76 -2.41 -15.44
CA ARG A 132 -4.79 -2.24 -16.90
C ARG A 132 -3.91 -3.29 -17.55
N VAL A 133 -4.55 -4.21 -18.26
CA VAL A 133 -3.89 -5.36 -18.89
C VAL A 133 -3.74 -5.11 -20.39
N ARG A 134 -2.52 -5.31 -20.89
CA ARG A 134 -2.22 -5.35 -22.33
C ARG A 134 -2.41 -6.78 -22.84
N GLY A 135 -3.43 -6.99 -23.68
CA GLY A 135 -3.87 -8.33 -24.10
C GLY A 135 -3.40 -8.80 -25.48
N ARG A 136 -2.39 -8.13 -26.08
CA ARG A 136 -2.00 -8.41 -27.49
C ARG A 136 -0.95 -9.49 -27.68
N ASN A 137 -0.28 -9.93 -26.62
CA ASN A 137 0.82 -10.89 -26.69
C ASN A 137 0.49 -12.14 -25.86
N ALA A 138 1.18 -13.25 -26.14
CA ALA A 138 1.06 -14.49 -25.36
C ALA A 138 1.30 -14.27 -23.85
N VAL A 139 2.17 -13.32 -23.51
CA VAL A 139 2.39 -12.85 -22.14
C VAL A 139 1.54 -11.60 -21.89
N ARG A 140 0.62 -11.69 -20.93
CA ARG A 140 -0.21 -10.57 -20.48
C ARG A 140 0.58 -9.73 -19.47
N THR A 141 0.64 -8.43 -19.71
CA THR A 141 1.38 -7.49 -18.85
C THR A 141 0.45 -6.43 -18.27
N ILE A 142 0.74 -5.99 -17.05
CA ILE A 142 0.03 -4.91 -16.37
C ILE A 142 0.90 -3.65 -16.42
N ASP A 143 0.36 -2.55 -16.96
CA ASP A 143 1.09 -1.28 -17.06
C ASP A 143 0.58 -0.19 -16.11
N GLN A 144 -0.63 -0.36 -15.57
CA GLN A 144 -1.19 0.48 -14.52
C GLN A 144 -1.92 -0.36 -13.48
N VAL A 145 -1.75 0.02 -12.23
CA VAL A 145 -2.41 -0.56 -11.06
C VAL A 145 -2.99 0.58 -10.26
N TYR A 146 -4.21 0.40 -9.78
CA TYR A 146 -4.90 1.34 -8.91
C TYR A 146 -5.45 0.58 -7.71
N ILE A 147 -5.36 1.19 -6.53
CA ILE A 147 -6.12 0.77 -5.35
C ILE A 147 -7.29 1.74 -5.22
N THR A 148 -8.49 1.21 -5.00
CA THR A 148 -9.74 1.97 -4.95
C THR A 148 -10.74 1.29 -4.01
N GLN A 149 -11.87 1.94 -3.79
CA GLN A 149 -12.99 1.41 -3.03
C GLN A 149 -14.31 1.79 -3.67
N HIS A 150 -15.35 1.02 -3.38
CA HIS A 150 -16.72 1.47 -3.56
C HIS A 150 -17.08 2.55 -2.51
N TYR A 151 -18.05 3.40 -2.85
CA TYR A 151 -18.66 4.31 -1.88
C TYR A 151 -19.17 3.56 -0.64
N GLU A 152 -19.37 4.31 0.44
CA GLU A 152 -19.99 3.76 1.65
C GLU A 152 -21.40 3.23 1.34
N PRO A 153 -21.84 2.11 1.96
CA PRO A 153 -23.17 1.56 1.72
C PRO A 153 -24.29 2.58 1.98
N TYR A 154 -24.12 3.45 2.98
CA TYR A 154 -25.11 4.47 3.35
C TYR A 154 -25.19 5.65 2.36
N GLU A 155 -24.24 5.82 1.45
CA GLU A 155 -24.27 6.90 0.44
C GLU A 155 -25.23 6.61 -0.71
N ALA A 156 -25.84 5.41 -0.77
CA ALA A 156 -26.82 5.00 -1.77
C ALA A 156 -26.34 5.13 -3.23
N ARG A 157 -25.02 5.01 -3.46
CA ARG A 157 -24.38 5.03 -4.79
C ARG A 157 -24.13 3.63 -5.37
N GLY A 158 -24.70 2.61 -4.74
CA GLY A 158 -24.61 1.21 -5.19
C GLY A 158 -23.17 0.74 -5.31
N THR A 159 -22.77 0.29 -6.49
CA THR A 159 -21.44 -0.24 -6.79
C THR A 159 -20.53 0.80 -7.48
N GLU A 160 -20.84 2.09 -7.38
CA GLU A 160 -19.96 3.13 -7.90
C GLU A 160 -18.63 3.17 -7.12
N TYR A 161 -17.56 3.50 -7.84
CA TYR A 161 -16.23 3.65 -7.27
C TYR A 161 -16.01 5.06 -6.75
N ASP A 162 -15.37 5.19 -5.60
CA ASP A 162 -15.07 6.48 -4.99
C ASP A 162 -13.82 7.12 -5.63
N PRO A 163 -13.97 8.22 -6.39
CA PRO A 163 -12.84 8.91 -7.01
C PRO A 163 -11.88 9.55 -6.01
N GLN A 164 -12.35 9.92 -4.81
CA GLN A 164 -11.51 10.55 -3.77
C GLN A 164 -10.55 9.54 -3.14
N HIS A 165 -10.97 8.28 -3.07
CA HIS A 165 -10.18 7.17 -2.50
C HIS A 165 -9.66 6.21 -3.58
N THR A 166 -9.31 6.76 -4.75
CA THR A 166 -8.68 5.99 -5.83
C THR A 166 -7.27 6.50 -6.12
N TYR A 167 -6.28 5.64 -5.90
CA TYR A 167 -4.86 5.99 -6.01
C TYR A 167 -4.14 5.12 -7.03
N ARG A 168 -3.26 5.72 -7.82
CA ARG A 168 -2.39 4.96 -8.74
C ARG A 168 -1.26 4.33 -7.93
N VAL A 169 -1.09 3.02 -8.02
CA VAL A 169 0.01 2.31 -7.36
C VAL A 169 1.16 2.14 -8.34
N THR A 170 2.36 2.52 -7.91
CA THR A 170 3.56 2.33 -8.73
C THR A 170 4.15 0.93 -8.57
N THR A 171 4.83 0.45 -9.60
CA THR A 171 5.61 -0.80 -9.56
C THR A 171 6.69 -0.79 -8.45
N CYS A 172 7.25 0.39 -8.15
CA CYS A 172 8.24 0.54 -7.09
C CYS A 172 7.63 0.24 -5.72
N LEU A 173 6.41 0.75 -5.45
CA LEU A 173 5.69 0.43 -4.22
C LEU A 173 5.34 -1.06 -4.13
N LEU A 174 4.83 -1.66 -5.21
CA LEU A 174 4.52 -3.10 -5.22
C LEU A 174 5.75 -3.95 -4.88
N ARG A 175 6.95 -3.60 -5.37
CA ARG A 175 8.18 -4.30 -4.99
C ARG A 175 8.56 -4.12 -3.53
N VAL A 176 8.31 -2.95 -2.95
CA VAL A 176 8.50 -2.74 -1.51
C VAL A 176 7.53 -3.62 -0.74
N LEU A 177 6.26 -3.67 -1.14
CA LEU A 177 5.24 -4.50 -0.50
C LEU A 177 5.55 -6.00 -0.60
N ARG A 178 6.04 -6.48 -1.75
CA ARG A 178 6.45 -7.89 -1.91
C ARG A 178 7.56 -8.32 -0.95
N LYS A 179 8.35 -7.39 -0.38
CA LYS A 179 9.35 -7.73 0.64
C LYS A 179 8.71 -8.14 1.98
N PHE A 180 7.47 -7.71 2.24
CA PHE A 180 6.68 -8.11 3.40
C PHE A 180 6.04 -9.50 3.25
N SER A 181 6.38 -10.28 2.22
CA SER A 181 6.01 -11.70 2.13
C SER A 181 7.19 -12.66 2.21
N LEU A 182 8.42 -12.13 2.21
CA LEU A 182 9.63 -12.94 2.26
C LEU A 182 9.94 -13.26 3.73
N HIS A 183 9.72 -14.52 4.12
CA HIS A 183 10.14 -15.24 5.33
C HIS A 183 10.32 -14.41 6.63
N LEU A 184 9.69 -14.85 7.73
CA LEU A 184 9.69 -14.16 9.03
C LEU A 184 11.10 -13.82 9.58
N ASN A 185 12.12 -14.56 9.14
CA ASN A 185 13.52 -14.34 9.51
C ASN A 185 14.15 -13.10 8.83
N ASN A 186 13.58 -12.65 7.70
CA ASN A 186 13.99 -11.44 6.97
C ASN A 186 13.35 -10.15 7.53
N ILE A 187 12.41 -10.24 8.48
CA ILE A 187 11.92 -9.07 9.22
C ILE A 187 13.09 -8.30 9.89
N ASN A 188 14.12 -9.04 10.32
CA ASN A 188 15.33 -8.49 10.90
C ASN A 188 16.22 -7.77 9.87
N SER A 189 16.10 -8.10 8.57
CA SER A 189 16.96 -7.60 7.49
C SER A 189 16.31 -6.50 6.65
N LEU A 190 14.98 -6.45 6.58
CA LEU A 190 14.31 -5.21 6.19
C LEU A 190 14.82 -4.12 7.15
N ALA A 191 15.06 -2.92 6.66
CA ALA A 191 15.56 -1.76 7.43
C ALA A 191 14.60 -1.25 8.53
N LEU A 192 13.79 -2.15 9.09
CA LEU A 192 12.79 -2.00 10.13
C LEU A 192 13.37 -2.15 11.53
N ARG A 193 14.55 -2.78 11.69
CA ARG A 193 15.24 -2.87 12.99
C ARG A 193 15.48 -1.49 13.64
N ASN A 194 15.67 -0.44 12.83
CA ASN A 194 15.84 0.94 13.32
C ASN A 194 14.51 1.68 13.56
N ARG A 195 13.36 1.11 13.15
CA ARG A 195 12.05 1.78 13.17
C ARG A 195 11.03 1.10 14.09
N VAL A 196 11.24 -0.18 14.42
CA VAL A 196 10.35 -1.00 15.25
C VAL A 196 11.18 -1.65 16.34
N HIS A 197 10.79 -1.48 17.60
CA HIS A 197 11.50 -2.05 18.74
C HIS A 197 11.30 -3.57 18.84
N ASP A 198 12.27 -4.29 19.39
CA ASP A 198 12.21 -5.76 19.54
C ASP A 198 10.96 -6.24 20.29
N SER A 199 10.49 -5.46 21.29
CA SER A 199 9.24 -5.78 22.00
C SER A 199 8.01 -5.71 21.09
N GLN A 200 7.94 -4.72 20.20
CA GLN A 200 6.85 -4.57 19.24
C GLN A 200 6.89 -5.67 18.17
N LEU A 201 8.10 -6.06 17.73
CA LEU A 201 8.26 -7.19 16.82
C LEU A 201 7.80 -8.51 17.46
N SER A 202 8.10 -8.72 18.75
CA SER A 202 7.62 -9.89 19.48
C SER A 202 6.09 -9.88 19.62
N GLU A 203 5.49 -8.72 19.92
CA GLU A 203 4.02 -8.58 19.98
C GLU A 203 3.38 -8.91 18.63
N ILE A 204 3.91 -8.38 17.53
CA ILE A 204 3.42 -8.66 16.17
C ILE A 204 3.53 -10.16 15.86
N ARG A 205 4.65 -10.81 16.18
CA ARG A 205 4.83 -12.26 15.98
C ARG A 205 3.83 -13.07 16.78
N ASN A 206 3.59 -12.71 18.03
CA ASN A 206 2.63 -13.41 18.89
C ASN A 206 1.18 -13.23 18.42
N MET A 207 0.84 -12.05 17.88
CA MET A 207 -0.51 -11.72 17.45
C MET A 207 -0.85 -12.28 16.06
N TRP A 208 0.11 -12.28 15.14
CA TRP A 208 -0.13 -12.63 13.73
C TRP A 208 0.44 -13.99 13.31
N GLY A 209 1.26 -14.64 14.14
CA GLY A 209 1.86 -15.94 13.82
C GLY A 209 2.58 -15.92 12.47
N ASP A 210 2.15 -16.79 11.56
CA ASP A 210 2.71 -16.90 10.20
C ASP A 210 2.46 -15.64 9.34
N LEU A 211 1.47 -14.82 9.69
CA LEU A 211 1.14 -13.56 9.01
C LEU A 211 1.89 -12.35 9.58
N ALA A 212 2.89 -12.55 10.46
CA ALA A 212 3.55 -11.45 11.13
C ALA A 212 4.29 -10.47 10.21
N CYS A 213 4.62 -10.85 8.97
CA CYS A 213 5.10 -9.87 7.98
C CYS A 213 3.97 -8.92 7.49
N VAL A 214 2.74 -9.42 7.35
CA VAL A 214 1.54 -8.59 7.06
C VAL A 214 1.19 -7.75 8.28
N GLY A 215 1.22 -8.33 9.47
CA GLY A 215 1.03 -7.61 10.73
C GLY A 215 2.04 -6.48 10.92
N LEU A 216 3.30 -6.69 10.51
CA LEU A 216 4.33 -5.66 10.52
C LEU A 216 4.07 -4.53 9.52
N LEU A 217 3.60 -4.87 8.31
CA LEU A 217 3.17 -3.86 7.34
C LEU A 217 2.03 -2.99 7.91
N LEU A 218 1.02 -3.63 8.47
CA LEU A 218 -0.13 -2.97 9.10
C LEU A 218 0.33 -2.08 10.26
N PHE A 219 1.21 -2.57 11.13
CA PHE A 219 1.79 -1.80 12.21
C PHE A 219 2.54 -0.56 11.72
N ILE A 220 3.29 -0.67 10.62
CA ILE A 220 4.06 0.44 10.06
C ILE A 220 3.14 1.47 9.41
N VAL A 221 2.09 1.05 8.72
CA VAL A 221 1.21 1.94 7.95
C VAL A 221 0.11 2.55 8.82
N ILE A 222 -0.41 1.81 9.79
CA ILE A 222 -1.55 2.16 10.66
C ILE A 222 -1.14 2.04 12.14
N PRO A 223 -0.10 2.76 12.60
CA PRO A 223 0.48 2.52 13.92
C PRO A 223 -0.50 2.77 15.08
N GLU A 224 -1.45 3.70 14.92
CA GLU A 224 -2.40 4.09 15.98
C GLU A 224 -3.30 2.92 16.42
N LYS A 225 -3.76 2.09 15.47
CA LYS A 225 -4.63 0.94 15.76
C LYS A 225 -3.88 -0.15 16.55
N TYR A 226 -2.59 -0.33 16.28
CA TYR A 226 -1.78 -1.41 16.83
C TYR A 226 -0.82 -0.99 17.96
N SER A 227 -0.76 0.29 18.33
CA SER A 227 0.11 0.81 19.41
C SER A 227 -0.59 0.92 20.78
N SER A 228 -1.87 0.59 20.86
CA SER A 228 -2.75 0.85 22.01
C SER A 228 -2.53 -0.05 23.24
N HIS A 229 -1.58 -0.98 23.22
CA HIS A 229 -1.27 -1.84 24.38
C HIS A 229 -0.22 -1.25 25.36
N LYS A 230 0.20 0.02 25.18
CA LYS A 230 0.97 0.73 26.22
C LYS A 230 0.09 1.08 27.42
N ARG A 231 -0.02 0.10 28.32
CA ARG A 231 -0.25 0.18 29.78
C ARG A 231 -0.78 1.53 30.26
N ASN A 232 -2.06 1.53 30.62
CA ASN A 232 -2.58 2.26 31.78
C ASN A 232 -1.81 1.83 33.05
N ASN A 233 -0.56 2.26 33.21
CA ASN A 233 0.10 2.31 34.51
C ASN A 233 -0.42 3.55 35.24
N ARG A 234 -1.72 3.53 35.56
CA ARG A 234 -2.25 4.39 36.62
C ARG A 234 -1.57 3.88 37.88
N ARG A 235 -0.65 4.67 38.43
CA ARG A 235 0.05 4.39 39.69
C ARG A 235 -1.00 4.02 40.73
N GLN A 236 -1.05 2.75 41.13
CA GLN A 236 -1.78 2.37 42.32
C GLN A 236 -1.12 3.09 43.51
N PRO A 237 -1.88 3.76 44.38
CA PRO A 237 -1.33 4.29 45.61
C PRO A 237 -0.79 3.14 46.46
N ALA A 238 0.41 3.31 47.00
CA ALA A 238 1.08 2.31 47.81
C ALA A 238 0.18 1.83 48.98
N PRO A 239 0.18 0.53 49.33
CA PRO A 239 -0.49 0.07 50.53
C PRO A 239 0.22 0.65 51.76
N ARG A 240 -0.54 1.28 52.65
CA ARG A 240 -0.03 1.70 53.96
C ARG A 240 0.36 0.47 54.76
N SER A 241 1.63 0.42 55.16
CA SER A 241 2.18 -0.49 56.16
C SER A 241 1.44 -0.36 57.50
N ASN A 242 1.10 -1.49 58.14
CA ASN A 242 1.02 -1.64 59.59
C ASN A 242 1.27 -3.10 60.01
N THR A 243 2.48 -3.34 60.54
CA THR A 243 2.88 -4.16 61.71
C THR A 243 2.68 -5.70 61.77
N GLN A 244 3.85 -6.40 61.81
CA GLN A 244 4.30 -7.64 62.50
C GLN A 244 3.29 -8.78 62.82
N SER A 245 3.61 -10.07 62.59
CA SER A 245 4.56 -10.86 63.41
C SER A 245 4.84 -12.28 62.84
N TYR A 246 5.96 -12.85 63.28
CA TYR A 246 6.63 -14.15 63.00
C TYR A 246 5.80 -15.39 62.56
N VAL A 247 6.40 -16.27 61.74
CA VAL A 247 6.72 -17.70 62.03
C VAL A 247 7.58 -18.25 60.86
N VAL A 248 8.71 -18.86 61.22
CA VAL A 248 9.65 -19.59 60.35
C VAL A 248 9.11 -21.01 60.13
N VAL A 249 9.07 -21.50 58.89
CA VAL A 249 8.98 -22.94 58.59
C VAL A 249 9.95 -23.30 57.47
N ASN A 250 10.76 -24.31 57.76
CA ASN A 250 11.92 -24.79 57.02
C ASN A 250 11.58 -25.42 55.66
N ILE A 251 12.50 -25.25 54.70
CA ILE A 251 12.60 -26.00 53.43
C ILE A 251 13.49 -27.22 53.67
N PRO A 252 13.15 -28.42 53.14
CA PRO A 252 14.15 -29.41 52.80
C PRO A 252 14.50 -29.34 51.31
N GLU A 253 15.81 -29.22 51.08
CA GLU A 253 16.50 -29.33 49.81
C GLU A 253 16.47 -30.80 49.33
N SER A 254 16.15 -31.03 48.05
CA SER A 254 16.53 -32.27 47.37
C SER A 254 16.90 -31.97 45.91
N ARG A 255 18.11 -32.40 45.58
CA ARG A 255 18.73 -32.41 44.25
C ARG A 255 18.24 -33.63 43.48
N GLU A 256 18.11 -33.53 42.17
CA GLU A 256 18.50 -34.59 41.24
C GLU A 256 18.69 -34.07 39.80
N ASN A 257 19.57 -34.79 39.08
CA ASN A 257 20.32 -34.44 37.88
C ASN A 257 19.62 -34.79 36.55
N GLY A 258 20.21 -34.29 35.45
CA GLY A 258 20.19 -34.86 34.09
C GLY A 258 19.42 -33.98 33.09
N ASP A 259 19.83 -33.76 31.85
CA ASP A 259 20.98 -34.19 31.08
C ASP A 259 21.15 -33.24 29.90
N SER A 260 22.39 -33.04 29.48
CA SER A 260 22.80 -32.27 28.32
C SER A 260 22.47 -32.97 27.00
N VAL A 261 21.98 -32.23 26.00
CA VAL A 261 22.16 -32.60 24.59
C VAL A 261 22.59 -31.36 23.79
N VAL A 262 23.85 -31.38 23.40
CA VAL A 262 24.44 -30.61 22.30
C VAL A 262 23.97 -31.29 21.00
N LEU A 263 23.48 -30.52 20.03
CA LEU A 263 23.52 -30.97 18.63
C LEU A 263 24.09 -29.88 17.73
N ASP A 264 25.12 -30.33 17.02
CA ASP A 264 26.07 -29.59 16.21
C ASP A 264 25.48 -28.79 15.05
N THR A 265 26.25 -27.75 14.77
CA THR A 265 26.37 -26.98 13.54
C THR A 265 26.29 -27.83 12.27
N TYR A 266 25.37 -27.50 11.37
CA TYR A 266 25.52 -27.78 9.94
C TYR A 266 25.41 -26.47 9.17
N ASN A 267 26.58 -25.86 8.93
CA ASN A 267 26.77 -24.87 7.89
C ASN A 267 26.69 -25.58 6.54
N SER A 268 25.79 -25.12 5.68
CA SER A 268 25.85 -25.36 4.25
C SER A 268 25.27 -24.12 3.58
N ASP A 269 26.14 -23.11 3.39
CA ASP A 269 25.90 -22.00 2.48
C ASP A 269 26.21 -22.46 1.05
N PRO A 270 25.29 -22.26 0.09
CA PRO A 270 25.72 -22.21 -1.30
C PRO A 270 24.97 -21.14 -2.08
N TRP A 271 25.10 -19.85 -1.77
CA TRP A 271 24.78 -18.78 -2.74
C TRP A 271 25.71 -17.55 -2.59
N HIS A 272 26.87 -17.64 -3.22
CA HIS A 272 27.58 -16.45 -3.69
C HIS A 272 26.78 -15.81 -4.83
N TYR A 273 26.02 -14.76 -4.52
CA TYR A 273 25.58 -13.78 -5.52
C TYR A 273 26.32 -12.46 -5.27
N THR A 274 27.37 -12.25 -6.05
CA THR A 274 27.97 -10.93 -6.28
C THR A 274 26.93 -10.03 -6.94
N SER A 275 26.35 -9.09 -6.20
CA SER A 275 25.52 -8.03 -6.77
C SER A 275 26.39 -6.80 -7.07
N PRO A 276 26.53 -6.39 -8.35
CA PRO A 276 27.08 -5.09 -8.69
C PRO A 276 26.05 -4.00 -8.37
N SER A 277 26.54 -2.91 -7.79
CA SER A 277 25.82 -1.68 -7.46
C SER A 277 24.85 -1.23 -8.56
N ARG A 278 23.54 -1.38 -8.35
CA ARG A 278 22.50 -0.70 -9.14
C ARG A 278 21.80 0.32 -8.27
N ARG A 279 22.14 1.60 -8.46
CA ARG A 279 21.38 2.75 -7.94
C ARG A 279 19.91 2.60 -8.31
N ASP A 280 19.03 2.95 -7.37
CA ASP A 280 17.58 2.85 -7.48
C ASP A 280 17.00 3.63 -8.67
N ARG A 281 16.86 2.93 -9.80
CA ARG A 281 16.25 3.45 -11.05
C ARG A 281 14.81 3.96 -10.86
N CYS A 282 14.16 3.58 -9.76
CA CYS A 282 12.82 4.01 -9.36
C CYS A 282 12.73 5.50 -8.99
N ASN A 283 13.79 6.09 -8.42
CA ASN A 283 13.77 7.48 -7.96
C ASN A 283 14.01 8.47 -9.13
N GLU A 284 14.68 8.01 -10.19
CA GLU A 284 15.07 8.83 -11.34
C GLU A 284 13.88 9.23 -12.22
N LYS A 285 12.92 8.32 -12.45
CA LYS A 285 11.72 8.63 -13.26
C LYS A 285 10.82 9.69 -12.60
N ASN A 286 10.75 9.70 -11.26
CA ASN A 286 9.97 10.68 -10.51
C ASN A 286 10.62 12.07 -10.52
N ARG A 287 11.97 12.14 -10.53
CA ARG A 287 12.69 13.41 -10.71
C ARG A 287 12.40 14.03 -12.07
N VAL A 288 12.38 13.23 -13.14
CA VAL A 288 12.06 13.70 -14.50
C VAL A 288 10.64 14.24 -14.57
N GLN A 289 9.67 13.53 -14.00
CA GLN A 289 8.26 13.97 -14.01
C GLN A 289 8.04 15.24 -13.17
N CYS A 290 8.75 15.41 -12.07
CA CYS A 290 8.72 16.65 -11.26
C CYS A 290 9.34 17.83 -12.03
N LEU A 291 10.46 17.61 -12.75
CA LEU A 291 11.10 18.63 -13.59
C LEU A 291 10.14 19.15 -14.68
N PHE A 292 9.42 18.25 -15.35
CA PHE A 292 8.44 18.62 -16.36
C PHE A 292 7.31 19.48 -15.78
N CYS A 293 6.85 19.18 -14.57
CA CYS A 293 5.81 19.94 -13.89
C CYS A 293 6.29 21.35 -13.49
N CYS A 294 7.52 21.46 -12.97
CA CYS A 294 8.13 22.75 -12.61
C CYS A 294 8.37 23.64 -13.84
N CYS A 295 8.89 23.09 -14.94
CA CYS A 295 9.08 23.85 -16.18
C CYS A 295 7.74 24.38 -16.73
N PHE A 296 6.67 23.59 -16.64
CA PHE A 296 5.35 24.00 -17.11
C PHE A 296 4.78 25.18 -16.29
N LEU A 297 4.91 25.14 -14.96
CA LEU A 297 4.49 26.25 -14.07
C LEU A 297 5.28 27.53 -14.32
N THR A 298 6.59 27.42 -14.60
CA THR A 298 7.41 28.60 -14.93
C THR A 298 6.99 29.26 -16.25
N ILE A 299 6.63 28.47 -17.25
CA ILE A 299 6.14 28.99 -18.55
C ILE A 299 4.82 29.72 -18.33
N ILE A 300 3.88 29.14 -17.58
CA ILE A 300 2.60 29.78 -17.26
C ILE A 300 2.83 31.14 -16.57
N PHE A 301 3.67 31.18 -15.53
CA PHE A 301 3.94 32.41 -14.80
C PHE A 301 4.58 33.49 -15.69
N SER A 302 5.51 33.10 -16.56
CA SER A 302 6.16 34.04 -17.49
C SER A 302 5.17 34.64 -18.51
N VAL A 303 4.21 33.85 -19.00
CA VAL A 303 3.14 34.34 -19.89
C VAL A 303 2.24 35.34 -19.16
N PHE A 304 1.85 35.05 -17.92
CA PHE A 304 1.06 35.99 -17.11
C PHE A 304 1.79 37.29 -16.82
N LEU A 305 3.10 37.23 -16.55
CA LEU A 305 3.93 38.41 -16.31
C LEU A 305 4.02 39.30 -17.55
N ILE A 306 4.21 38.69 -18.73
CA ILE A 306 4.24 39.41 -20.01
C ILE A 306 2.89 40.09 -20.29
N ILE A 307 1.77 39.37 -20.08
CA ILE A 307 0.43 39.92 -20.24
C ILE A 307 0.20 41.11 -19.29
N TYR A 308 0.62 40.99 -18.03
CA TYR A 308 0.51 42.05 -17.04
C TYR A 308 1.33 43.30 -17.43
N LEU A 309 2.56 43.11 -17.90
CA LEU A 309 3.42 44.21 -18.34
C LEU A 309 2.87 44.93 -19.57
N VAL A 310 2.36 44.19 -20.56
CA VAL A 310 1.72 44.75 -21.76
C VAL A 310 0.41 45.48 -21.42
N SER A 311 -0.27 45.12 -20.33
CA SER A 311 -1.48 45.81 -19.85
C SER A 311 -1.25 47.14 -19.13
N ARG A 312 0.01 47.42 -18.76
CA ARG A 312 0.43 48.61 -18.01
C ARG A 312 1.14 49.66 -18.88
N LEU A 313 1.38 49.34 -20.15
CA LEU A 313 1.91 50.24 -21.20
C LEU A 313 0.76 50.77 -22.06
#